data_AF-A0A7X9EBQ4-F1
#
_entry.id   AF-A0A7X9EBQ4-F1
#
_cell.length_a   1.000
_cell.length_b   1.000
_cell.length_c   1.000
_cell.angle_alpha   90.00
_cell.angle_beta   90.00
_cell.angle_gamma   90.00
#
_symmetry.space_group_name_H-M   'P 1'
#
loop_
_entity.id
_entity.type
_entity.pdbx_description
1 polymer ?
#
loop_
_entity_poly.entity_id
_entity_poly.type
_entity_poly.pdbx_seq_one_letter_code
_entity_poly.pdbx_strand_id
1 'polypeptide(L)'
;MITITRYKCPSCKHTHAILPECLIPYRPYSFLSILTVMRNYSIISLTVEDIRNKYDISVSTLYSWKGLFQKHKKIWLGLLNDAVTSPLEFIDSFFFEGKSLTIIPNGGLILAI
;
A
#
# COMPACT_ATOMS: atom_id res chain seq x y z
N MET A 1 -10.51 -4.37 25.07
CA MET A 1 -10.20 -3.27 26.01
C MET A 1 -8.84 -2.73 25.61
N ILE A 2 -8.74 -1.46 25.22
CA ILE A 2 -7.49 -0.86 24.73
C ILE A 2 -6.94 0.05 25.83
N THR A 3 -5.76 -0.28 26.35
CA THR A 3 -5.10 0.51 27.39
C THR A 3 -4.26 1.60 26.73
N ILE A 4 -4.67 2.87 26.91
CA ILE A 4 -3.95 4.03 26.38
C ILE A 4 -3.12 4.65 27.52
N THR A 5 -1.80 4.59 27.40
CA THR A 5 -0.89 5.21 28.36
C THR A 5 -0.96 6.73 28.23
N ARG A 6 -1.19 7.44 29.34
CA ARG A 6 -1.22 8.91 29.35
C ARG A 6 -0.03 9.46 30.13
N TYR A 7 0.67 10.42 29.54
CA TYR A 7 1.82 11.09 30.14
C TYR A 7 1.53 12.59 30.29
N LYS A 8 1.79 13.15 31.48
CA LYS A 8 1.67 14.59 31.71
C LYS A 8 2.98 15.27 31.33
N CYS A 9 2.95 16.08 30.27
CA CYS A 9 4.15 16.73 29.80
C CYS A 9 4.52 17.91 30.71
N PRO A 10 5.77 17.96 31.22
CA PRO A 10 6.22 19.04 32.10
C PRO A 10 6.40 20.37 31.34
N SER A 11 6.62 20.33 30.02
CA SER A 11 6.83 21.52 29.20
C SER A 11 5.54 22.25 28.83
N CYS A 12 4.52 21.53 28.35
CA CYS A 12 3.24 22.15 27.95
C CYS A 12 2.14 22.09 29.02
N LYS A 13 2.39 21.42 30.16
CA LYS A 13 1.45 21.17 31.27
C LYS A 13 0.17 20.39 30.88
N HIS A 14 0.06 19.90 29.65
CA HIS A 14 -1.06 19.09 29.19
C HIS A 14 -0.79 17.58 29.31
N THR A 15 -1.88 16.81 29.39
CA THR A 15 -1.84 15.34 29.38
C THR A 15 -1.86 14.85 27.94
N HIS A 16 -0.77 14.20 27.52
CA HIS A 16 -0.66 13.55 26.21
C HIS A 16 -1.03 12.07 26.33
N ALA A 17 -1.73 11.55 25.33
CA ALA A 17 -1.92 10.11 25.17
C ALA A 17 -0.77 9.56 24.31
N ILE A 18 -0.01 8.62 24.86
CA ILE A 18 0.93 7.81 24.10
C ILE A 18 0.10 6.73 23.42
N LEU A 19 -0.07 6.89 22.13
CA LEU A 19 -0.91 6.04 21.32
C LEU A 19 -0.07 4.89 20.76
N PRO A 20 -0.46 3.62 20.95
CA PRO A 20 0.13 2.50 20.23
C PRO A 20 0.05 2.75 18.72
N GLU A 21 1.11 2.44 17.97
CA GLU A 21 1.18 2.66 16.52
C GLU A 21 0.02 2.01 15.73
N CYS A 22 -0.68 1.04 16.31
CA CYS A 22 -1.82 0.37 15.68
C CYS A 22 -3.15 1.14 15.76
N LEU A 23 -3.24 2.17 16.61
CA LEU A 23 -4.43 3.00 16.76
C LEU A 23 -4.21 4.32 16.03
N ILE A 24 -5.04 4.60 15.04
CA ILE A 24 -5.10 5.93 14.44
C ILE A 24 -6.01 6.75 15.36
N PRO A 25 -5.54 7.87 15.95
CA PRO A 25 -6.37 8.63 16.87
C PRO A 25 -7.56 9.21 16.11
N TYR A 26 -8.73 9.23 16.74
CA TYR A 26 -10.00 9.80 16.25
C TYR A 26 -10.75 9.04 15.15
N ARG A 27 -10.34 7.82 14.79
CA ARG A 27 -11.17 6.96 13.93
C ARG A 27 -11.40 5.60 14.60
N PRO A 28 -12.64 5.10 14.65
CA PRO A 28 -12.93 3.77 15.21
C PRO A 28 -12.37 2.62 14.36
N TYR A 29 -11.67 2.96 13.26
CA TYR A 29 -11.18 2.02 12.26
C TYR A 29 -9.68 1.80 12.44
N SER A 30 -9.28 0.56 12.72
CA SER A 30 -7.88 0.15 12.69
C SER A 30 -7.37 0.07 11.25
N PHE A 31 -6.04 0.12 11.07
CA PHE A 31 -5.42 -0.09 9.75
C PHE A 31 -5.85 -1.42 9.10
N LEU A 32 -5.91 -2.50 9.88
CA LEU A 32 -6.37 -3.82 9.43
C LEU A 32 -7.84 -3.80 9.00
N SER A 33 -8.68 -3.04 9.69
CA SER A 33 -10.08 -2.84 9.31
C SER A 33 -10.18 -2.13 7.96
N ILE A 34 -9.40 -1.07 7.74
CA ILE A 34 -9.36 -0.34 6.47
C ILE A 34 -8.88 -1.25 5.34
N LEU A 35 -7.83 -2.05 5.56
CA LEU A 35 -7.34 -3.04 4.58
C LEU A 35 -8.40 -4.09 4.24
N THR A 36 -9.16 -4.55 5.24
CA THR A 36 -10.24 -5.53 5.04
C THR A 36 -11.35 -4.92 4.18
N VAL A 37 -11.74 -3.67 4.44
CA VAL A 37 -12.71 -2.94 3.60
C VAL A 37 -12.18 -2.80 2.17
N MET A 38 -10.92 -2.40 1.97
CA MET A 38 -10.32 -2.27 0.65
C MET A 38 -10.22 -3.62 -0.09
N ARG A 39 -9.95 -4.70 0.62
CA ARG A 39 -9.96 -6.07 0.07
C ARG A 39 -11.35 -6.44 -0.43
N ASN A 40 -12.38 -6.25 0.40
CA ASN A 40 -13.76 -6.53 0.03
C ASN A 40 -14.24 -5.65 -1.13
N TYR A 41 -13.82 -4.38 -1.18
CA TYR A 41 -14.06 -3.49 -2.30
C TYR A 41 -13.38 -3.93 -3.61
N SER A 42 -12.22 -4.58 -3.53
CA SER A 42 -11.47 -5.05 -4.70
C SER A 42 -12.03 -6.35 -5.27
N ILE A 43 -12.75 -7.13 -4.47
CA ILE A 43 -13.50 -8.30 -4.94
C ILE A 43 -14.78 -7.75 -5.57
N ILE A 44 -14.94 -7.93 -6.88
CA ILE A 44 -16.03 -7.36 -7.69
C ILE A 44 -17.44 -7.78 -7.20
N SER A 45 -17.54 -8.73 -6.26
CA SER A 45 -18.79 -9.30 -5.76
C SER A 45 -19.57 -8.42 -4.77
N LEU A 46 -19.00 -7.33 -4.24
CA LEU A 46 -19.70 -6.48 -3.26
C LEU A 46 -19.95 -5.08 -3.82
N THR A 47 -21.20 -4.63 -3.76
CA THR A 47 -21.53 -3.27 -4.14
C THR A 47 -21.06 -2.27 -3.09
N VAL A 48 -20.94 -1.00 -3.48
CA VAL A 48 -20.62 0.09 -2.53
C VAL A 48 -21.64 0.14 -1.39
N GLU A 49 -22.91 -0.15 -1.68
CA GLU A 49 -23.99 -0.15 -0.68
C GLU A 49 -23.87 -1.33 0.29
N ASP A 50 -23.49 -2.51 -0.19
CA ASP A 50 -23.24 -3.68 0.68
C ASP A 50 -22.08 -3.41 1.65
N ILE A 51 -21.03 -2.74 1.17
CA ILE A 51 -19.86 -2.38 1.99
C ILE A 51 -20.24 -1.33 3.02
N ARG A 52 -21.01 -0.32 2.62
CA ARG A 52 -21.55 0.70 3.52
C ARG A 52 -22.37 0.06 4.64
N ASN A 53 -23.28 -0.84 4.30
CA ASN A 53 -24.15 -1.53 5.26
C ASN A 53 -23.37 -2.49 6.17
N LYS A 54 -22.35 -3.17 5.64
CA LYS A 54 -21.55 -4.15 6.38
C LYS A 54 -20.56 -3.53 7.36
N TYR A 55 -19.99 -2.37 7.02
CA TYR A 55 -18.93 -1.73 7.80
C TYR A 55 -19.34 -0.42 8.47
N ASP A 56 -20.60 0.01 8.29
CA ASP A 56 -21.15 1.26 8.81
C ASP A 56 -20.30 2.50 8.46
N ILE A 57 -19.81 2.55 7.22
CA ILE A 57 -18.97 3.66 6.72
C ILE A 57 -19.75 4.51 5.73
N SER A 58 -19.49 5.82 5.71
CA SER A 58 -20.01 6.68 4.66
C SER A 58 -19.34 6.40 3.32
N VAL A 59 -20.08 6.61 2.22
CA VAL A 59 -19.57 6.49 0.85
C VAL A 59 -18.39 7.45 0.61
N SER A 60 -18.45 8.66 1.17
CA SER A 60 -17.36 9.64 1.12
C SER A 60 -16.07 9.13 1.79
N THR A 61 -16.21 8.41 2.91
CA THR A 61 -15.08 7.81 3.62
C THR A 61 -14.46 6.69 2.79
N LEU A 62 -15.28 5.84 2.17
CA LEU A 62 -14.81 4.75 1.30
C LEU A 62 -13.97 5.28 0.13
N TYR A 63 -14.44 6.31 -0.58
CA TYR A 63 -13.68 6.91 -1.69
C TYR A 63 -12.42 7.61 -1.22
N SER A 64 -12.45 8.29 -0.08
CA SER A 64 -11.26 8.89 0.52
C SER A 64 -10.20 7.84 0.84
N TRP A 65 -10.61 6.71 1.43
CA TRP A 65 -9.71 5.59 1.72
C TRP A 65 -9.20 4.93 0.45
N LYS A 66 -10.04 4.78 -0.59
CA LYS A 66 -9.61 4.26 -1.90
C LYS A 66 -8.48 5.11 -2.49
N GLY A 67 -8.63 6.43 -2.48
CA GLY A 67 -7.60 7.33 -2.99
C GLY A 67 -6.30 7.23 -2.19
N LEU A 68 -6.38 7.16 -0.86
CA LEU A 68 -5.21 6.99 0.00
C LEU A 68 -4.53 5.64 -0.22
N PHE A 69 -5.32 4.56 -0.30
CA PHE A 69 -4.83 3.21 -0.54
C PHE A 69 -4.10 3.10 -1.87
N GLN A 70 -4.61 3.71 -2.94
CA GLN A 70 -3.95 3.72 -4.25
C GLN A 70 -2.60 4.45 -4.22
N LYS A 71 -2.50 5.56 -3.47
CA LYS A 71 -1.23 6.27 -3.29
C LYS A 71 -0.21 5.42 -2.53
N HIS A 72 -0.62 4.84 -1.41
CA HIS A 72 0.26 4.02 -0.59
C HIS A 72 0.66 2.71 -1.27
N LYS A 73 -0.24 2.08 -2.02
CA LYS A 73 0.05 0.86 -2.79
C LYS A 73 1.25 1.05 -3.72
N LYS A 74 1.36 2.19 -4.40
CA LYS A 74 2.49 2.48 -5.30
C LYS A 74 3.81 2.53 -4.54
N ILE A 75 3.82 3.17 -3.38
CA ILE A 75 5.01 3.28 -2.52
C ILE A 75 5.40 1.91 -1.99
N TRP A 76 4.44 1.15 -1.45
CA TRP A 76 4.70 -0.21 -0.93
C TRP A 76 5.19 -1.15 -2.02
N LEU A 77 4.64 -1.07 -3.24
CA LEU A 77 5.15 -1.87 -4.36
C LEU A 77 6.58 -1.48 -4.73
N GLY A 78 6.92 -0.19 -4.71
CA GLY A 78 8.30 0.26 -4.93
C GLY A 78 9.26 -0.29 -3.88
N LEU A 79 8.89 -0.21 -2.59
CA LEU A 79 9.69 -0.76 -1.48
C LEU A 79 9.81 -2.28 -1.53
N LEU A 80 8.74 -2.99 -1.92
CA LEU A 80 8.78 -4.44 -2.10
C LEU A 80 9.66 -4.83 -3.28
N ASN A 81 9.61 -4.07 -4.38
CA ASN A 81 10.47 -4.29 -5.53
C ASN A 81 11.94 -4.11 -5.13
N ASP A 82 12.29 -3.02 -4.46
CA ASP A 82 13.63 -2.79 -3.93
C ASP A 82 14.11 -3.92 -2.99
N ALA A 83 13.25 -4.42 -2.10
CA ALA A 83 13.60 -5.49 -1.18
C ALA A 83 13.85 -6.86 -1.86
N VAL A 84 13.22 -7.12 -3.01
CA VAL A 84 13.33 -8.39 -3.75
C VAL A 84 14.37 -8.30 -4.87
N THR A 85 14.57 -7.13 -5.45
CA THR A 85 15.52 -6.90 -6.54
C THR A 85 16.94 -6.81 -5.99
N SER A 86 17.83 -7.65 -6.50
CA SER A 86 19.25 -7.53 -6.17
C SER A 86 19.86 -6.27 -6.80
N PRO A 87 20.92 -5.68 -6.22
CA PRO A 87 21.57 -4.49 -6.80
C PRO A 87 22.02 -4.70 -8.25
N LEU A 88 22.45 -5.92 -8.62
CA LEU A 88 22.86 -6.26 -9.99
C LEU A 88 21.67 -6.24 -10.96
N GLU A 89 20.55 -6.87 -10.61
CA GLU A 89 19.33 -6.87 -11.45
C GLU A 89 18.78 -5.45 -11.65
N PHE A 90 18.86 -4.60 -10.62
CA PHE A 90 18.46 -3.20 -10.74
C PHE A 90 19.36 -2.43 -11.71
N ILE A 91 20.69 -2.57 -11.58
CA ILE A 91 21.65 -1.92 -12.49
C ILE A 91 21.43 -2.40 -13.93
N ASP A 92 21.28 -3.70 -14.12
CA ASP A 92 21.02 -4.32 -15.41
C ASP A 92 19.74 -3.78 -16.06
N SER A 93 18.67 -3.53 -15.31
CA SER A 93 17.44 -2.96 -15.87
C SER A 93 17.66 -1.62 -16.59
N PHE A 94 18.58 -0.76 -16.13
CA PHE A 94 18.90 0.50 -16.81
C PHE A 94 19.70 0.28 -18.10
N PHE A 95 20.54 -0.75 -18.14
CA PHE A 95 21.35 -1.06 -19.32
C PHE A 95 20.58 -1.87 -20.37
N PHE A 96 19.56 -2.64 -19.97
CA PHE A 96 18.69 -3.39 -20.88
C PHE A 96 17.50 -2.57 -21.42
N GLU A 97 16.95 -1.61 -20.66
CA GLU A 97 15.89 -0.69 -21.15
C GLU A 97 16.36 0.22 -22.30
N GLY A 98 17.68 0.41 -22.45
CA GLY A 98 18.31 1.11 -23.59
C GLY A 98 18.47 0.27 -24.87
N LYS A 99 18.20 -1.05 -24.83
CA LYS A 99 18.19 -1.90 -26.02
C LYS A 99 16.76 -2.25 -26.40
N SER A 100 16.20 -1.46 -27.32
CA SER A 100 15.12 -1.92 -28.19
C SER A 100 15.48 -3.30 -28.72
N LEU A 101 14.66 -4.29 -28.36
CA LEU A 101 14.51 -5.62 -28.97
C LEU A 101 15.58 -6.02 -29.99
N THR A 102 16.72 -6.55 -29.54
CA THR A 102 17.52 -7.51 -30.33
C THR A 102 18.38 -8.35 -29.40
N ILE A 103 17.76 -9.28 -28.68
CA ILE A 103 18.49 -10.48 -28.24
C ILE A 103 17.62 -11.67 -28.60
N ILE A 104 17.91 -12.22 -29.77
CA ILE A 104 17.47 -13.55 -30.20
C ILE A 104 18.13 -14.53 -29.21
N PRO A 105 17.39 -15.32 -28.43
CA PRO A 105 17.99 -16.45 -27.76
C PRO A 105 18.12 -17.54 -28.81
N ASN A 106 19.37 -17.82 -29.16
CA ASN A 106 19.91 -19.05 -29.75
C ASN A 106 20.73 -18.77 -31.01
N GLY A 107 22.03 -18.98 -30.86
CA GLY A 107 23.01 -18.93 -31.93
C GLY A 107 22.71 -19.94 -33.04
N GLY A 108 22.08 -19.43 -34.10
CA GLY A 108 21.96 -20.10 -35.39
C GLY A 108 22.14 -19.06 -36.49
N LEU A 109 23.29 -19.12 -37.16
CA LEU A 109 23.51 -18.43 -38.43
C LEU A 109 22.50 -18.94 -39.46
N ILE A 110 21.67 -18.07 -40.01
CA ILE A 110 21.09 -18.29 -41.35
C ILE A 110 21.31 -17.02 -42.16
N LEU A 111 22.24 -17.15 -43.09
CA LEU A 111 22.42 -16.28 -44.24
C LEU A 111 21.17 -16.41 -45.12
N ALA A 112 20.52 -15.31 -45.47
CA ALA A 112 19.61 -15.28 -46.61
C ALA A 112 19.91 -14.02 -47.41
N ILE A 113 20.17 -14.27 -48.70
CA ILE A 113 20.58 -13.38 -49.77
C ILE A 113 19.60 -12.21 -49.94
#